data_AF-A0AAV0BJI0-F1
#
_entry.id   AF-A0AAV0BJI0-F1
#
_cell.length_a   1.000
_cell.length_b   1.000
_cell.length_c   1.000
_cell.angle_alpha   90.00
_cell.angle_beta   90.00
_cell.angle_gamma   90.00
#
_symmetry.space_group_name_H-M   'P 1'
#
loop_
_entity.id
_entity.type
_entity.pdbx_description
1 polymer ?
#
loop_
_entity_poly.entity_id
_entity_poly.type
_entity_poly.pdbx_seq_one_letter_code
_entity_poly.pdbx_strand_id
1 'polypeptide(L)'
;MGGLKLKSLSESLFNYNFLTALYIPHNSLTSLSPLIARLTSLTILDASSNKLTSLPAELGMLTTLQHLFVFDNHLTSLPPELGSLHQLEELGVEGNPLTESLLSTIQKEGTSSLVAYLRDSCPVPLPPAEREWVVIDSDVGGMADSDRNNNTSNSTNNETFTTMCYNILCERYATDRMYGYTPSWALNWDYRKDLILQELMQYGSDIICLQEVDVEQYEDFFVQSLKEQGYEGVFYPKSRARTMGSEERRHVDGCATFFKTSMFQLIERECVEFNQIPMRSESHKTEAMFNRVMTKDNIAVIALLENRQSGTRHIVANVHIHWDPEFRDVKLVQVAMLMDQIEQIANRFAKLPKRTNLLTSSSSSTTTGGGGATSQRATAPSYTDGSKIPTIVCGDFNSIPSSGVYDYLSRGNLEGKHEDFNSHHYGPYTDNGVKHRLQLKSAYSHLGELPFTNYTPGFKGVIDYIWYSSNSLAVIGALGKIDEKYLLKVVGFPNAHFASDHVPVLAEFRILQFFQ
;
A
#
# COMPACT_ATOMS: atom_id res chain seq x y z
N MET A 1 21.91 -28.26 -22.90
CA MET A 1 21.89 -29.72 -22.67
C MET A 1 21.16 -30.44 -23.82
N GLY A 2 21.61 -30.26 -25.06
CA GLY A 2 20.91 -30.85 -26.21
C GLY A 2 21.43 -32.21 -26.64
N GLY A 3 20.58 -33.07 -27.21
CA GLY A 3 21.00 -34.34 -27.83
C GLY A 3 21.35 -35.47 -26.86
N LEU A 4 21.06 -35.32 -25.57
CA LEU A 4 21.45 -36.26 -24.51
C LEU A 4 20.40 -37.34 -24.23
N LYS A 5 19.29 -37.36 -24.98
CA LYS A 5 18.14 -38.27 -24.78
C LYS A 5 17.59 -38.23 -23.35
N LEU A 6 17.65 -37.07 -22.71
CA LEU A 6 17.13 -36.88 -21.36
C LEU A 6 15.62 -37.13 -21.35
N LYS A 7 15.15 -37.91 -20.37
CA LYS A 7 13.71 -38.15 -20.14
C LYS A 7 13.13 -37.22 -19.07
N SER A 8 13.97 -36.71 -18.18
CA SER A 8 13.62 -35.78 -17.12
C SER A 8 14.78 -34.84 -16.82
N LEU A 9 14.46 -33.70 -16.22
CA LEU A 9 15.43 -32.76 -15.68
C LEU A 9 15.55 -32.96 -14.16
N SER A 10 16.75 -32.80 -13.61
CA SER A 10 16.95 -32.85 -12.16
C SER A 10 16.32 -31.64 -11.48
N GLU A 11 15.68 -31.84 -10.33
CA GLU A 11 15.07 -30.74 -9.56
C GLU A 11 16.09 -29.70 -9.11
N SER A 12 17.35 -30.10 -8.93
CA SER A 12 18.44 -29.19 -8.55
C SER A 12 18.68 -28.08 -9.59
N LEU A 13 18.31 -28.30 -10.85
CA LEU A 13 18.41 -27.26 -11.91
C LEU A 13 17.56 -26.04 -11.56
N PHE A 14 16.38 -26.24 -10.98
CA PHE A 14 15.43 -25.18 -10.65
C PHE A 14 15.82 -24.37 -9.41
N ASN A 15 16.94 -24.71 -8.77
CA ASN A 15 17.53 -23.90 -7.70
C ASN A 15 18.43 -22.77 -8.23
N TYR A 16 18.83 -22.80 -9.51
CA TYR A 16 19.68 -21.78 -10.11
C TYR A 16 18.84 -20.58 -10.60
N ASN A 17 18.33 -19.79 -9.66
CA ASN A 17 17.49 -18.61 -9.92
C ASN A 17 18.14 -17.54 -10.82
N PHE A 18 19.47 -17.56 -10.95
CA PHE A 18 20.24 -16.67 -11.82
C PHE A 18 20.28 -17.10 -13.29
N LEU A 19 19.72 -18.27 -13.66
CA LEU A 19 19.71 -18.73 -15.04
C LEU A 19 18.87 -17.79 -15.91
N THR A 20 19.51 -17.23 -16.94
CA THR A 20 18.87 -16.37 -17.94
C THR A 20 18.48 -17.15 -19.20
N ALA A 21 19.20 -18.21 -19.54
CA ALA A 21 18.89 -19.04 -20.70
C ALA A 21 18.95 -20.53 -20.36
N LEU A 22 17.93 -21.28 -20.77
CA LEU A 22 17.85 -22.73 -20.61
C LEU A 22 17.60 -23.39 -21.96
N TYR A 23 18.67 -24.01 -22.50
CA TYR A 23 18.61 -24.77 -23.74
C TYR A 23 18.56 -26.28 -23.44
N ILE A 24 17.43 -26.90 -23.72
CA ILE A 24 17.18 -28.35 -23.61
C ILE A 24 16.65 -28.99 -24.91
N PRO A 25 17.10 -28.57 -26.13
CA PRO A 25 16.55 -29.09 -27.38
C PRO A 25 17.00 -30.54 -27.66
N HIS A 26 16.29 -31.26 -28.52
CA HIS A 26 16.67 -32.61 -28.97
C HIS A 26 16.84 -33.62 -27.83
N ASN A 27 15.88 -33.67 -26.90
CA ASN A 27 15.84 -34.67 -25.83
C ASN A 27 14.61 -35.58 -25.99
N SER A 28 14.23 -36.28 -24.93
CA SER A 28 13.05 -37.16 -24.90
C SER A 28 12.15 -36.80 -23.73
N LEU A 29 12.08 -35.50 -23.39
CA LEU A 29 11.23 -34.99 -22.32
C LEU A 29 9.76 -35.12 -22.72
N THR A 30 8.96 -35.74 -21.86
CA THR A 30 7.49 -35.85 -22.06
C THR A 30 6.71 -34.72 -21.39
N SER A 31 7.31 -34.09 -20.37
CA SER A 31 6.77 -32.94 -19.67
C SER A 31 7.89 -32.05 -19.16
N LEU A 32 7.57 -30.78 -18.91
CA LEU A 32 8.40 -29.89 -18.10
C LEU A 32 7.88 -29.89 -16.66
N SER A 33 8.79 -29.82 -15.69
CA SER A 33 8.41 -29.73 -14.28
C SER A 33 7.80 -28.35 -13.97
N PRO A 34 6.70 -28.26 -13.19
CA PRO A 34 6.18 -27.01 -12.65
C PRO A 34 7.22 -26.15 -11.91
N LEU A 35 8.28 -26.79 -11.39
CA LEU A 35 9.39 -26.11 -10.70
C LEU A 35 10.15 -25.13 -11.62
N ILE A 36 9.92 -25.15 -12.93
CA ILE A 36 10.49 -24.15 -13.86
C ILE A 36 10.14 -22.71 -13.47
N ALA A 37 9.00 -22.49 -12.80
CA ALA A 37 8.61 -21.18 -12.25
C ALA A 37 9.62 -20.56 -11.28
N ARG A 38 10.54 -21.35 -10.71
CA ARG A 38 11.59 -20.87 -9.82
C ARG A 38 12.73 -20.17 -10.55
N LEU A 39 12.83 -20.34 -11.87
CA LEU A 39 13.83 -19.68 -12.73
C LEU A 39 13.36 -18.27 -13.12
N THR A 40 13.10 -17.42 -12.12
CA THR A 40 12.44 -16.10 -12.31
C THR A 40 13.23 -15.10 -13.14
N SER A 41 14.52 -15.36 -13.43
CA SER A 41 15.37 -14.54 -14.29
C SER A 41 15.50 -15.07 -15.72
N LEU A 42 14.76 -16.12 -16.08
CA LEU A 42 14.84 -16.75 -17.39
C LEU A 42 14.27 -15.83 -18.47
N THR A 43 15.07 -15.55 -19.49
CA THR A 43 14.70 -14.77 -20.67
C THR A 43 14.55 -15.65 -21.91
N ILE A 44 15.28 -16.78 -21.96
CA ILE A 44 15.22 -17.73 -23.08
C ILE A 44 14.97 -19.15 -22.56
N LEU A 45 13.93 -19.80 -23.07
CA LEU A 45 13.67 -21.22 -22.88
C LEU A 45 13.54 -21.91 -24.23
N ASP A 46 14.45 -22.83 -24.54
CA ASP A 46 14.37 -23.68 -25.72
C ASP A 46 14.21 -25.15 -25.32
N ALA A 47 13.01 -25.67 -25.53
CA ALA A 47 12.63 -27.07 -25.33
C ALA A 47 12.20 -27.75 -26.64
N SER A 48 12.73 -27.30 -27.77
CA SER A 48 12.41 -27.80 -29.10
C SER A 48 12.84 -29.26 -29.31
N SER A 49 12.18 -29.97 -30.23
CA SER A 49 12.46 -31.37 -30.57
C SER A 49 12.45 -32.28 -29.34
N ASN A 50 11.37 -32.26 -28.58
CA ASN A 50 11.12 -33.14 -27.44
C ASN A 50 9.82 -33.94 -27.69
N LYS A 51 9.23 -34.51 -26.64
CA LYS A 51 7.95 -35.24 -26.69
C LYS A 51 6.92 -34.61 -25.77
N LEU A 52 6.97 -33.28 -25.60
CA LEU A 52 6.10 -32.56 -24.69
C LEU A 52 4.66 -32.64 -25.19
N THR A 53 3.75 -33.13 -24.34
CA THR A 53 2.31 -33.20 -24.65
C THR A 53 1.56 -31.97 -24.14
N SER A 54 2.10 -31.31 -23.12
CA SER A 54 1.57 -30.07 -22.55
C SER A 54 2.71 -29.25 -21.95
N LEU A 55 2.45 -27.96 -21.74
CA LEU A 55 3.29 -27.08 -20.94
C LEU A 55 2.66 -26.91 -19.54
N PRO A 56 3.47 -26.78 -18.47
CA PRO A 56 2.95 -26.48 -17.13
C PRO A 56 2.37 -25.05 -17.10
N ALA A 57 1.26 -24.87 -16.39
CA ALA A 57 0.63 -23.55 -16.20
C ALA A 57 1.59 -22.58 -15.48
N GLU A 58 2.43 -23.10 -14.59
CA GLU A 58 3.44 -22.35 -13.85
C GLU A 58 4.49 -21.69 -14.75
N LEU A 59 4.58 -22.07 -16.03
CA LEU A 59 5.42 -21.36 -16.99
C LEU A 59 5.01 -19.89 -17.14
N GLY A 60 3.73 -19.56 -16.94
CA GLY A 60 3.21 -18.19 -16.90
C GLY A 60 3.82 -17.32 -15.80
N MET A 61 4.47 -17.92 -14.79
CA MET A 61 5.14 -17.19 -13.71
C MET A 61 6.44 -16.50 -14.16
N LEU A 62 6.99 -16.87 -15.31
CA LEU A 62 8.27 -16.37 -15.81
C LEU A 62 8.09 -15.07 -16.62
N THR A 63 7.62 -14.01 -15.99
CA THR A 63 7.26 -12.76 -16.68
C THR A 63 8.41 -12.07 -17.41
N THR A 64 9.68 -12.45 -17.14
CA THR A 64 10.88 -11.98 -17.84
C THR A 64 11.19 -12.72 -19.13
N LEU A 65 10.43 -13.77 -19.46
CA LEU A 65 10.68 -14.63 -20.61
C LEU A 65 10.38 -13.87 -21.91
N GLN A 66 11.38 -13.76 -22.78
CA GLN A 66 11.33 -13.06 -24.07
C GLN A 66 11.24 -14.03 -25.24
N HIS A 67 11.91 -15.19 -25.15
CA HIS A 67 11.91 -16.20 -26.19
C HIS A 67 11.52 -17.57 -25.61
N LEU A 68 10.44 -18.14 -26.14
CA LEU A 68 9.97 -19.48 -25.79
C LEU A 68 9.91 -20.35 -27.05
N PHE A 69 10.81 -21.32 -27.16
CA PHE A 69 10.86 -22.25 -28.29
C PHE A 69 10.47 -23.65 -27.85
N VAL A 70 9.41 -24.17 -28.46
CA VAL A 70 8.85 -25.51 -28.22
C VAL A 70 8.54 -26.21 -29.53
N PHE A 71 9.32 -25.94 -30.58
CA PHE A 71 9.16 -26.53 -31.91
C PHE A 71 9.21 -28.06 -31.86
N ASP A 72 8.54 -28.73 -32.80
CA ASP A 72 8.59 -30.19 -32.98
C ASP A 72 8.33 -30.97 -31.67
N ASN A 73 7.16 -30.74 -31.08
CA ASN A 73 6.66 -31.45 -29.90
C ASN A 73 5.26 -32.03 -30.20
N HIS A 74 4.53 -32.44 -29.16
CA HIS A 74 3.18 -33.01 -29.27
C HIS A 74 2.13 -32.16 -28.55
N LEU A 75 2.32 -30.84 -28.52
CA LEU A 75 1.40 -29.91 -27.87
C LEU A 75 0.11 -29.78 -28.68
N THR A 76 -1.03 -30.06 -28.05
CA THR A 76 -2.36 -29.86 -28.66
C THR A 76 -2.99 -28.52 -28.28
N SER A 77 -2.55 -27.93 -27.17
CA SER A 77 -3.01 -26.65 -26.66
C SER A 77 -1.90 -25.95 -25.88
N LEU A 78 -2.11 -24.65 -25.60
CA LEU A 78 -1.27 -23.85 -24.73
C LEU A 78 -2.03 -23.49 -23.45
N PRO A 79 -1.40 -23.51 -22.26
CA PRO A 79 -2.06 -23.08 -21.04
C PRO A 79 -2.40 -21.58 -21.10
N PRO A 80 -3.62 -21.17 -20.69
CA PRO A 80 -4.01 -19.76 -20.68
C PRO A 80 -3.09 -18.86 -19.84
N GLU A 81 -2.43 -19.42 -18.82
CA GLU A 81 -1.48 -18.73 -17.95
C GLU A 81 -0.26 -18.16 -18.70
N LEU A 82 0.04 -18.63 -19.91
CA LEU A 82 1.06 -17.99 -20.77
C LEU A 82 0.70 -16.54 -21.12
N GLY A 83 -0.57 -16.15 -20.96
CA GLY A 83 -0.99 -14.76 -21.08
C GLY A 83 -0.28 -13.80 -20.12
N SER A 84 0.28 -14.28 -19.01
CA SER A 84 1.07 -13.46 -18.09
C SER A 84 2.47 -13.09 -18.63
N LEU A 85 2.94 -13.77 -19.69
CA LEU A 85 4.24 -13.54 -20.34
C LEU A 85 4.21 -12.32 -21.26
N HIS A 86 3.90 -11.16 -20.70
CA HIS A 86 3.74 -9.89 -21.41
C HIS A 86 5.03 -9.33 -22.03
N GLN A 87 6.20 -9.88 -21.68
CA GLN A 87 7.49 -9.55 -22.29
C GLN A 87 7.90 -10.53 -23.40
N LEU A 88 7.04 -11.50 -23.75
CA LEU A 88 7.35 -12.50 -24.76
C LEU A 88 7.33 -11.89 -26.16
N GLU A 89 8.50 -11.85 -26.79
CA GLU A 89 8.71 -11.34 -28.15
C GLU A 89 8.49 -12.44 -29.18
N GLU A 90 9.01 -13.64 -28.90
CA GLU A 90 9.00 -14.75 -29.84
C GLU A 90 8.51 -16.04 -29.20
N LEU A 91 7.51 -16.64 -29.84
CA LEU A 91 6.94 -17.93 -29.45
C LEU A 91 7.03 -18.91 -30.62
N GLY A 92 7.90 -19.90 -30.50
CA GLY A 92 8.08 -20.95 -31.49
C GLY A 92 7.28 -22.20 -31.18
N VAL A 93 6.16 -22.41 -31.89
CA VAL A 93 5.29 -23.60 -31.71
C VAL A 93 5.14 -24.47 -32.95
N GLU A 94 5.85 -24.17 -34.04
CA GLU A 94 5.77 -24.94 -35.29
C GLU A 94 6.12 -26.42 -35.07
N GLY A 95 5.52 -27.32 -35.84
CA GLY A 95 5.72 -28.76 -35.67
C GLY A 95 4.92 -29.40 -34.52
N ASN A 96 3.99 -28.67 -33.91
CA ASN A 96 3.04 -29.19 -32.92
C ASN A 96 1.62 -29.36 -33.50
N PRO A 97 0.84 -30.36 -33.04
CA PRO A 97 -0.55 -30.56 -33.43
C PRO A 97 -1.52 -29.58 -32.72
N LEU A 98 -1.22 -28.28 -32.73
CA LEU A 98 -2.06 -27.24 -32.14
C LEU A 98 -3.35 -27.01 -32.94
N THR A 99 -4.39 -26.55 -32.25
CA THR A 99 -5.65 -26.14 -32.89
C THR A 99 -5.42 -25.05 -33.95
N GLU A 100 -6.10 -25.18 -35.09
CA GLU A 100 -5.96 -24.27 -36.24
C GLU A 100 -6.23 -22.80 -35.89
N SER A 101 -7.13 -22.54 -34.92
CA SER A 101 -7.39 -21.19 -34.41
C SER A 101 -6.12 -20.53 -33.84
N LEU A 102 -5.41 -21.21 -32.93
CA LEU A 102 -4.18 -20.69 -32.31
C LEU A 102 -3.08 -20.46 -33.35
N LEU A 103 -2.91 -21.40 -34.28
CA LEU A 103 -1.93 -21.27 -35.37
C LEU A 103 -2.26 -20.07 -36.26
N SER A 104 -3.54 -19.85 -36.57
CA SER A 104 -3.99 -18.72 -37.38
C SER A 104 -3.77 -17.37 -36.68
N THR A 105 -3.97 -17.30 -35.36
CA THR A 105 -3.70 -16.10 -34.55
C THR A 105 -2.21 -15.76 -34.56
N ILE A 106 -1.33 -16.76 -34.36
CA ILE A 106 0.13 -16.54 -34.38
C ILE A 106 0.57 -16.06 -35.77
N GLN A 107 0.09 -16.69 -36.85
CA GLN A 107 0.50 -16.36 -38.21
C GLN A 107 0.00 -14.98 -38.70
N LYS A 108 -1.18 -14.55 -38.25
CA LYS A 108 -1.80 -13.30 -38.71
C LYS A 108 -1.53 -12.11 -37.79
N GLU A 109 -1.57 -12.33 -36.48
CA GLU A 109 -1.58 -11.28 -35.46
C GLU A 109 -0.32 -11.28 -34.59
N GLY A 110 0.53 -12.30 -34.71
CA GLY A 110 1.82 -12.40 -34.02
C GLY A 110 1.73 -12.88 -32.56
N THR A 111 2.91 -13.02 -31.93
CA THR A 111 3.06 -13.51 -30.56
C THR A 111 2.31 -12.67 -29.54
N SER A 112 2.45 -11.34 -29.60
CA SER A 112 1.88 -10.43 -28.60
C SER A 112 0.35 -10.48 -28.56
N SER A 113 -0.30 -10.63 -29.72
CA SER A 113 -1.76 -10.74 -29.81
C SER A 113 -2.26 -12.06 -29.24
N LEU A 114 -1.53 -13.17 -29.45
CA LEU A 114 -1.84 -14.43 -28.80
C LEU A 114 -1.70 -14.33 -27.28
N VAL A 115 -0.62 -13.71 -26.77
CA VAL A 115 -0.43 -13.52 -25.33
C VAL A 115 -1.60 -12.72 -24.74
N ALA A 116 -2.00 -11.62 -25.38
CA ALA A 116 -3.16 -10.83 -24.95
C ALA A 116 -4.46 -11.67 -24.97
N TYR A 117 -4.69 -12.47 -26.02
CA TYR A 117 -5.84 -13.37 -26.10
C TYR A 117 -5.87 -14.40 -24.97
N LEU A 118 -4.74 -15.06 -24.70
CA LEU A 118 -4.61 -16.05 -23.62
C LEU A 118 -4.82 -15.40 -22.26
N ARG A 119 -4.28 -14.20 -22.05
CA ARG A 119 -4.42 -13.42 -20.83
C ARG A 119 -5.88 -13.07 -20.54
N ASP A 120 -6.58 -12.52 -21.52
CA ASP A 120 -7.95 -12.05 -21.35
C ASP A 120 -8.96 -13.21 -21.32
N SER A 121 -8.61 -14.36 -21.92
CA SER A 121 -9.41 -15.60 -21.89
C SER A 121 -9.06 -16.52 -20.71
N CYS A 122 -8.07 -16.17 -19.89
CA CYS A 122 -7.64 -16.99 -18.77
C CYS A 122 -8.77 -17.09 -17.72
N PRO A 123 -9.18 -18.31 -17.30
CA PRO A 123 -10.19 -18.47 -16.27
C PRO A 123 -9.78 -17.75 -14.99
N VAL A 124 -10.70 -17.00 -14.40
CA VAL A 124 -10.46 -16.30 -13.14
C VAL A 124 -10.12 -17.33 -12.06
N PRO A 125 -8.96 -17.24 -11.39
CA PRO A 125 -8.60 -18.18 -10.32
C PRO A 125 -9.59 -18.05 -9.16
N LEU A 126 -9.61 -19.03 -8.26
CA LEU A 126 -10.40 -18.89 -7.04
C LEU A 126 -9.92 -17.68 -6.21
N PRO A 127 -10.84 -16.95 -5.56
CA PRO A 127 -10.47 -15.84 -4.70
C PRO A 127 -9.55 -16.33 -3.56
N PRO A 128 -8.63 -15.48 -3.08
CA PRO A 128 -7.82 -15.80 -1.91
C PRO A 128 -8.71 -15.97 -0.66
N ALA A 129 -8.19 -16.65 0.35
CA ALA A 129 -8.80 -16.59 1.68
C ALA A 129 -8.78 -15.15 2.21
N GLU A 130 -9.82 -14.78 2.96
CA GLU A 130 -9.87 -13.48 3.64
C GLU A 130 -8.68 -13.32 4.59
N ARG A 131 -8.17 -12.09 4.68
CA ARG A 131 -7.03 -11.78 5.55
C ARG A 131 -7.47 -11.84 7.01
N GLU A 132 -6.72 -12.59 7.81
CA GLU A 132 -7.01 -12.75 9.24
C GLU A 132 -6.65 -11.50 10.04
N TRP A 133 -7.46 -11.19 11.04
CA TRP A 133 -7.14 -10.14 12.01
C TRP A 133 -6.15 -10.65 13.05
N VAL A 134 -5.01 -9.97 13.21
CA VAL A 134 -3.98 -10.32 14.19
C VAL A 134 -4.16 -9.44 15.42
N VAL A 135 -4.49 -10.07 16.55
CA VAL A 135 -4.56 -9.39 17.85
C VAL A 135 -3.15 -9.31 18.44
N ILE A 136 -2.69 -8.10 18.73
CA ILE A 136 -1.34 -7.84 19.25
C ILE A 136 -1.34 -7.72 20.76
N ASP A 137 -2.34 -7.04 21.32
CA ASP A 137 -2.49 -6.86 22.76
C ASP A 137 -3.51 -7.88 23.30
N SER A 138 -3.02 -8.91 23.99
CA SER A 138 -3.84 -9.99 24.57
C SER A 138 -4.07 -9.86 26.09
N ASP A 139 -3.59 -8.80 26.74
CA ASP A 139 -3.80 -8.56 28.18
C ASP A 139 -5.26 -8.19 28.55
N VAL A 140 -6.22 -8.42 27.64
CA VAL A 140 -7.66 -8.34 27.88
C VAL A 140 -8.41 -9.62 27.42
N GLY A 141 -7.68 -10.70 27.08
CA GLY A 141 -8.24 -11.93 26.51
C GLY A 141 -7.99 -13.22 27.32
N GLY A 142 -7.58 -13.12 28.58
CA GLY A 142 -7.20 -14.28 29.41
C GLY A 142 -7.73 -14.21 30.83
N MET A 143 -9.05 -14.31 31.00
CA MET A 143 -9.65 -14.64 32.30
C MET A 143 -10.80 -15.62 32.10
N ALA A 144 -10.44 -16.82 31.63
CA ALA A 144 -11.21 -18.01 31.90
C ALA A 144 -10.83 -18.50 33.30
N ASP A 145 -11.78 -18.39 34.23
CA ASP A 145 -11.84 -19.00 35.56
C ASP A 145 -10.62 -18.84 36.50
N SER A 146 -10.59 -17.74 37.24
CA SER A 146 -10.56 -17.73 38.73
C SER A 146 -10.51 -16.30 39.25
N ASP A 147 -11.18 -16.08 40.38
CA ASP A 147 -11.14 -14.85 41.21
C ASP A 147 -12.05 -13.68 40.83
N ARG A 148 -13.36 -13.94 40.95
CA ARG A 148 -14.31 -12.94 41.45
C ARG A 148 -13.95 -12.57 42.89
N ASN A 149 -13.20 -11.49 43.10
CA ASN A 149 -13.37 -10.52 44.19
C ASN A 149 -12.15 -9.59 44.29
N ASN A 150 -12.23 -8.39 43.71
CA ASN A 150 -12.08 -7.15 44.49
C ASN A 150 -12.33 -5.90 43.65
N ASN A 151 -13.10 -4.99 44.25
CA ASN A 151 -13.41 -3.66 43.78
C ASN A 151 -12.15 -2.81 43.59
N THR A 152 -11.91 -2.37 42.36
CA THR A 152 -11.37 -1.03 42.07
C THR A 152 -12.02 -0.51 40.80
N SER A 153 -13.03 0.33 41.00
CA SER A 153 -13.62 1.19 39.99
C SER A 153 -12.55 2.11 39.38
N ASN A 154 -12.17 1.86 38.12
CA ASN A 154 -11.71 2.88 37.19
C ASN A 154 -12.26 2.49 35.81
N SER A 155 -13.45 3.00 35.47
CA SER A 155 -13.92 2.96 34.09
C SER A 155 -13.08 3.95 33.28
N THR A 156 -11.90 3.53 32.84
CA THR A 156 -11.17 4.25 31.80
C THR A 156 -11.97 4.09 30.51
N ASN A 157 -12.48 5.20 29.97
CA ASN A 157 -13.05 5.22 28.62
C ASN A 157 -11.94 4.80 27.64
N ASN A 158 -11.90 3.50 27.31
CA ASN A 158 -10.95 2.93 26.35
C ASN A 158 -11.44 3.27 24.94
N GLU A 159 -11.25 4.52 24.53
CA GLU A 159 -11.52 4.97 23.16
C GLU A 159 -10.62 4.20 22.19
N THR A 160 -11.24 3.47 21.26
CA THR A 160 -10.56 2.78 20.17
C THR A 160 -11.06 3.27 18.82
N PHE A 161 -10.22 3.16 17.80
CA PHE A 161 -10.58 3.44 16.42
C PHE A 161 -9.63 2.71 15.47
N THR A 162 -10.09 2.51 14.24
CA THR A 162 -9.34 1.85 13.17
C THR A 162 -8.84 2.85 12.15
N THR A 163 -7.67 2.59 11.56
CA THR A 163 -7.12 3.39 10.46
C THR A 163 -6.62 2.50 9.34
N MET A 164 -7.09 2.78 8.13
CA MET A 164 -6.68 2.13 6.89
C MET A 164 -5.75 3.05 6.09
N CYS A 165 -4.74 2.48 5.45
CA CYS A 165 -3.87 3.13 4.48
C CYS A 165 -3.85 2.29 3.20
N TYR A 166 -4.12 2.90 2.05
CA TYR A 166 -4.21 2.18 0.79
C TYR A 166 -3.90 3.06 -0.42
N ASN A 167 -2.83 2.71 -1.15
CA ASN A 167 -2.60 3.24 -2.49
C ASN A 167 -3.49 2.48 -3.47
N ILE A 168 -4.40 3.17 -4.15
CA ILE A 168 -5.45 2.53 -4.97
C ILE A 168 -5.08 2.37 -6.45
N LEU A 169 -3.85 2.75 -6.83
CA LEU A 169 -3.35 2.73 -8.21
C LEU A 169 -4.26 3.52 -9.18
N CYS A 170 -3.90 4.78 -9.47
CA CYS A 170 -4.74 5.61 -10.34
C CYS A 170 -4.84 5.03 -11.76
N GLU A 171 -5.92 5.38 -12.47
CA GLU A 171 -6.18 4.86 -13.82
C GLU A 171 -5.02 5.15 -14.78
N ARG A 172 -4.38 6.32 -14.65
CA ARG A 172 -3.28 6.74 -15.52
C ARG A 172 -2.04 5.86 -15.38
N TYR A 173 -1.78 5.30 -14.19
CA TYR A 173 -0.62 4.46 -13.94
C TYR A 173 -0.91 2.99 -14.23
N ALA A 174 -2.17 2.56 -14.16
CA ALA A 174 -2.67 1.24 -14.52
C ALA A 174 -2.62 0.96 -16.03
N THR A 175 -1.43 0.93 -16.62
CA THR A 175 -1.20 0.72 -18.05
C THR A 175 -0.77 -0.71 -18.38
N ASP A 176 -1.12 -1.19 -19.56
CA ASP A 176 -0.66 -2.49 -20.09
C ASP A 176 0.87 -2.60 -20.18
N ARG A 177 1.59 -1.47 -20.24
CA ARG A 177 3.06 -1.48 -20.26
C ARG A 177 3.65 -1.89 -18.91
N MET A 178 3.04 -1.45 -17.82
CA MET A 178 3.51 -1.73 -16.46
C MET A 178 2.90 -3.03 -15.92
N TYR A 179 1.63 -3.27 -16.23
CA TYR A 179 0.83 -4.37 -15.72
C TYR A 179 0.37 -5.33 -16.82
N GLY A 180 1.18 -5.54 -17.85
CA GLY A 180 0.81 -6.33 -19.04
C GLY A 180 0.45 -7.79 -18.77
N TYR A 181 0.77 -8.30 -17.59
CA TYR A 181 0.35 -9.62 -17.10
C TYR A 181 -1.10 -9.66 -16.59
N THR A 182 -1.74 -8.51 -16.40
CA THR A 182 -3.11 -8.37 -15.90
C THR A 182 -4.10 -8.37 -17.06
N PRO A 183 -5.19 -9.15 -17.00
CA PRO A 183 -6.23 -9.08 -18.01
C PRO A 183 -6.76 -7.66 -18.20
N SER A 184 -7.03 -7.27 -19.45
CA SER A 184 -7.45 -5.90 -19.79
C SER A 184 -8.72 -5.46 -19.06
N TRP A 185 -9.68 -6.37 -18.91
CA TRP A 185 -10.91 -6.15 -18.16
C TRP A 185 -10.69 -5.96 -16.66
N ALA A 186 -9.66 -6.61 -16.08
CA ALA A 186 -9.33 -6.50 -14.67
C ALA A 186 -8.52 -5.22 -14.37
N LEU A 187 -7.78 -4.72 -15.36
CA LEU A 187 -7.04 -3.46 -15.27
C LEU A 187 -7.94 -2.22 -15.45
N ASN A 188 -9.07 -2.40 -16.16
CA ASN A 188 -10.05 -1.35 -16.42
C ASN A 188 -10.54 -0.69 -15.12
N TRP A 189 -10.57 0.64 -15.11
CA TRP A 189 -10.96 1.42 -13.93
C TRP A 189 -12.38 1.11 -13.44
N ASP A 190 -13.35 0.88 -14.33
CA ASP A 190 -14.72 0.58 -13.93
C ASP A 190 -14.81 -0.72 -13.14
N TYR A 191 -13.98 -1.71 -13.46
CA TYR A 191 -13.88 -2.94 -12.69
C TYR A 191 -13.15 -2.72 -11.36
N ARG A 192 -11.99 -2.04 -11.40
CA ARG A 192 -11.14 -1.82 -10.21
C ARG A 192 -11.81 -0.97 -9.15
N LYS A 193 -12.49 0.12 -9.54
CA LYS A 193 -13.11 1.06 -8.59
C LYS A 193 -14.20 0.39 -7.74
N ASP A 194 -14.96 -0.54 -8.33
CA ASP A 194 -16.00 -1.28 -7.62
C ASP A 194 -15.38 -2.24 -6.60
N LEU A 195 -14.29 -2.94 -6.97
CA LEU A 195 -13.53 -3.78 -6.04
C LEU A 195 -12.87 -2.97 -4.92
N ILE A 196 -12.27 -1.81 -5.24
CA ILE A 196 -11.69 -0.90 -4.25
C ILE A 196 -12.78 -0.50 -3.26
N LEU A 197 -13.94 -0.05 -3.74
CA LEU A 197 -15.05 0.36 -2.86
C LEU A 197 -15.54 -0.80 -1.99
N GLN A 198 -15.69 -2.01 -2.55
CA GLN A 198 -16.05 -3.20 -1.78
C GLN A 198 -15.05 -3.49 -0.66
N GLU A 199 -13.75 -3.37 -0.94
CA GLU A 199 -12.68 -3.57 0.06
C GLU A 199 -12.73 -2.52 1.16
N LEU A 200 -12.93 -1.23 0.82
CA LEU A 200 -13.10 -0.16 1.81
C LEU A 200 -14.30 -0.43 2.73
N MET A 201 -15.41 -0.91 2.16
CA MET A 201 -16.65 -1.17 2.89
C MET A 201 -16.59 -2.45 3.72
N GLN A 202 -15.92 -3.48 3.24
CA GLN A 202 -15.75 -4.74 3.97
C GLN A 202 -15.03 -4.51 5.30
N TYR A 203 -13.95 -3.72 5.30
CA TYR A 203 -13.22 -3.42 6.52
C TYR A 203 -13.89 -2.34 7.37
N GLY A 204 -14.57 -1.36 6.75
CA GLY A 204 -15.37 -0.36 7.46
C GLY A 204 -14.56 0.49 8.45
N SER A 205 -13.31 0.84 8.10
CA SER A 205 -12.38 1.54 8.99
C SER A 205 -12.85 2.94 9.37
N ASP A 206 -12.54 3.42 10.57
CA ASP A 206 -13.04 4.73 11.05
C ASP A 206 -12.34 5.91 10.37
N ILE A 207 -11.07 5.73 10.03
CA ILE A 207 -10.25 6.66 9.24
C ILE A 207 -9.66 5.89 8.05
N ILE A 208 -9.74 6.45 6.85
CA ILE A 208 -9.24 5.86 5.61
C ILE A 208 -8.32 6.86 4.92
N CYS A 209 -7.04 6.52 4.79
CA CYS A 209 -6.03 7.26 4.04
C CYS A 209 -5.82 6.61 2.68
N LEU A 210 -6.21 7.30 1.59
CA LEU A 210 -5.99 6.83 0.22
C LEU A 210 -4.91 7.66 -0.48
N GLN A 211 -4.05 6.99 -1.24
CA GLN A 211 -3.09 7.61 -2.16
C GLN A 211 -3.49 7.27 -3.60
N GLU A 212 -3.05 8.10 -4.55
CA GLU A 212 -3.36 7.95 -5.98
C GLU A 212 -4.85 8.08 -6.33
N VAL A 213 -5.53 8.99 -5.64
CA VAL A 213 -6.93 9.31 -5.94
C VAL A 213 -6.98 10.45 -6.97
N ASP A 214 -7.57 10.21 -8.13
CA ASP A 214 -7.81 11.25 -9.14
C ASP A 214 -8.90 12.24 -8.69
N VAL A 215 -8.80 13.51 -9.11
CA VAL A 215 -9.78 14.56 -8.73
C VAL A 215 -11.20 14.19 -9.12
N GLU A 216 -11.40 13.76 -10.36
CA GLU A 216 -12.70 13.34 -10.88
C GLU A 216 -13.29 12.18 -10.07
N GLN A 217 -12.47 11.16 -9.80
CA GLN A 217 -12.93 9.99 -9.06
C GLN A 217 -13.22 10.32 -7.59
N TYR A 218 -12.47 11.25 -6.99
CA TYR A 218 -12.77 11.76 -5.67
C TYR A 218 -14.15 12.44 -5.63
N GLU A 219 -14.40 13.41 -6.52
CA GLU A 219 -15.62 14.23 -6.51
C GLU A 219 -16.87 13.44 -6.92
N ASP A 220 -16.76 12.64 -7.97
CA ASP A 220 -17.91 12.02 -8.63
C ASP A 220 -18.23 10.62 -8.07
N PHE A 221 -17.23 9.88 -7.58
CA PHE A 221 -17.40 8.49 -7.12
C PHE A 221 -17.20 8.33 -5.61
N PHE A 222 -16.00 8.60 -5.08
CA PHE A 222 -15.68 8.29 -3.68
C PHE A 222 -16.47 9.14 -2.69
N VAL A 223 -16.59 10.45 -2.93
CA VAL A 223 -17.36 11.33 -2.04
C VAL A 223 -18.82 10.93 -1.99
N GLN A 224 -19.44 10.58 -3.12
CA GLN A 224 -20.86 10.18 -3.14
C GLN A 224 -21.04 8.85 -2.41
N SER A 225 -20.26 7.84 -2.78
CA SER A 225 -20.38 6.48 -2.25
C SER A 225 -20.08 6.41 -0.75
N LEU A 226 -19.02 7.09 -0.29
CA LEU A 226 -18.62 7.06 1.13
C LEU A 226 -19.51 7.95 2.01
N LYS A 227 -20.10 9.03 1.46
CA LYS A 227 -21.03 9.88 2.19
C LYS A 227 -22.32 9.15 2.55
N GLU A 228 -22.81 8.28 1.67
CA GLU A 228 -23.96 7.40 1.98
C GLU A 228 -23.69 6.50 3.19
N GLN A 229 -22.42 6.19 3.44
CA GLN A 229 -21.95 5.36 4.56
C GLN A 229 -21.51 6.20 5.79
N GLY A 230 -21.77 7.50 5.77
CA GLY A 230 -21.50 8.39 6.90
C GLY A 230 -20.06 8.90 7.00
N TYR A 231 -19.27 8.83 5.92
CA TYR A 231 -17.94 9.42 5.86
C TYR A 231 -17.96 10.85 5.33
N GLU A 232 -16.98 11.62 5.78
CA GLU A 232 -16.59 12.90 5.19
C GLU A 232 -15.14 12.82 4.75
N GLY A 233 -14.77 13.51 3.67
CA GLY A 233 -13.46 13.43 3.03
C GLY A 233 -12.73 14.77 2.96
N VAL A 234 -11.40 14.70 3.05
CA VAL A 234 -10.48 15.78 2.73
C VAL A 234 -9.56 15.30 1.62
N PHE A 235 -9.40 16.10 0.57
CA PHE A 235 -8.56 15.75 -0.59
C PHE A 235 -7.77 16.95 -1.08
N TYR A 236 -6.54 16.68 -1.50
CA TYR A 236 -5.73 17.60 -2.29
C TYR A 236 -5.06 16.84 -3.44
N PRO A 237 -5.12 17.36 -4.69
CA PRO A 237 -4.32 16.84 -5.79
C PRO A 237 -2.86 17.29 -5.67
N LYS A 238 -1.94 16.58 -6.34
CA LYS A 238 -0.54 17.00 -6.48
C LYS A 238 -0.41 18.41 -7.04
N SER A 239 0.66 19.12 -6.67
CA SER A 239 0.82 20.57 -6.93
C SER A 239 0.72 20.97 -8.41
N ARG A 240 1.08 20.06 -9.33
CA ARG A 240 0.97 20.27 -10.79
C ARG A 240 -0.43 20.66 -11.26
N ALA A 241 -1.48 20.23 -10.54
CA ALA A 241 -2.87 20.58 -10.83
C ALA A 241 -3.12 22.10 -10.93
N ARG A 242 -2.30 22.93 -10.27
CA ARG A 242 -2.47 24.40 -10.25
C ARG A 242 -2.08 25.08 -11.56
N THR A 243 -1.21 24.47 -12.36
CA THR A 243 -0.68 25.05 -13.60
C THR A 243 -1.28 24.41 -14.86
N MET A 244 -2.13 23.39 -14.71
CA MET A 244 -2.74 22.63 -15.80
C MET A 244 -4.11 23.20 -16.21
N GLY A 245 -4.53 22.87 -17.43
CA GLY A 245 -5.89 23.17 -17.92
C GLY A 245 -6.97 22.42 -17.13
N SER A 246 -8.22 22.87 -17.23
CA SER A 246 -9.33 22.35 -16.43
C SER A 246 -9.61 20.86 -16.63
N GLU A 247 -9.48 20.33 -17.85
CA GLU A 247 -9.71 18.91 -18.15
C GLU A 247 -8.58 18.01 -17.65
N GLU A 248 -7.33 18.38 -17.92
CA GLU A 248 -6.17 17.58 -17.48
C GLU A 248 -6.05 17.56 -15.96
N ARG A 249 -6.43 18.66 -15.30
CA ARG A 249 -6.46 18.78 -13.84
C ARG A 249 -7.38 17.75 -13.18
N ARG A 250 -8.48 17.36 -13.83
CA ARG A 250 -9.43 16.36 -13.31
C ARG A 250 -8.80 14.97 -13.13
N HIS A 251 -7.74 14.70 -13.88
CA HIS A 251 -7.02 13.43 -13.91
C HIS A 251 -5.68 13.52 -13.15
N VAL A 252 -5.50 14.53 -12.30
CA VAL A 252 -4.33 14.62 -11.42
C VAL A 252 -4.64 13.89 -10.13
N ASP A 253 -3.80 12.92 -9.83
CA ASP A 253 -3.86 12.14 -8.60
C ASP A 253 -3.42 12.95 -7.37
N GLY A 254 -3.84 12.48 -6.20
CA GLY A 254 -3.55 13.10 -4.92
C GLY A 254 -3.79 12.16 -3.74
N CYS A 255 -3.90 12.76 -2.56
CA CYS A 255 -4.16 12.04 -1.31
C CYS A 255 -5.53 12.43 -0.76
N ALA A 256 -6.32 11.44 -0.37
CA ALA A 256 -7.63 11.63 0.27
C ALA A 256 -7.65 11.00 1.67
N THR A 257 -8.22 11.72 2.64
CA THR A 257 -8.45 11.20 3.99
C THR A 257 -9.93 11.26 4.30
N PHE A 258 -10.55 10.10 4.48
CA PHE A 258 -11.94 9.96 4.88
C PHE A 258 -12.04 9.59 6.37
N PHE A 259 -13.07 10.06 7.04
CA PHE A 259 -13.32 9.73 8.45
C PHE A 259 -14.82 9.64 8.72
N LYS A 260 -15.21 8.74 9.64
CA LYS A 260 -16.62 8.60 10.04
C LYS A 260 -17.10 9.83 10.79
N THR A 261 -18.14 10.47 10.26
CA THR A 261 -18.75 11.67 10.85
C THR A 261 -19.47 11.38 12.17
N SER A 262 -19.81 10.13 12.46
CA SER A 262 -20.36 9.69 13.75
C SER A 262 -19.35 9.77 14.89
N MET A 263 -18.05 9.60 14.60
CA MET A 263 -16.97 9.61 15.58
C MET A 263 -16.18 10.91 15.57
N PHE A 264 -15.83 11.40 14.38
CA PHE A 264 -14.92 12.53 14.23
C PHE A 264 -15.61 13.76 13.65
N GLN A 265 -15.04 14.91 13.99
CA GLN A 265 -15.33 16.20 13.39
C GLN A 265 -14.04 16.81 12.88
N LEU A 266 -14.04 17.27 11.63
CA LEU A 266 -12.93 18.05 11.07
C LEU A 266 -12.88 19.44 11.70
N ILE A 267 -11.71 19.82 12.22
CA ILE A 267 -11.44 21.15 12.74
C ILE A 267 -10.74 22.00 11.69
N GLU A 268 -9.67 21.46 11.11
CA GLU A 268 -8.84 22.15 10.13
C GLU A 268 -8.17 21.11 9.22
N ARG A 269 -7.84 21.53 8.00
CA ARG A 269 -7.13 20.71 7.01
C ARG A 269 -6.00 21.52 6.41
N GLU A 270 -4.86 20.87 6.21
CA GLU A 270 -3.68 21.49 5.62
C GLU A 270 -3.09 20.58 4.53
N CYS A 271 -2.49 21.22 3.51
CA CYS A 271 -1.73 20.54 2.48
C CYS A 271 -0.26 20.96 2.59
N VAL A 272 0.62 19.97 2.69
CA VAL A 272 2.06 20.15 2.73
C VAL A 272 2.59 19.90 1.32
N GLU A 273 2.95 20.97 0.63
CA GLU A 273 3.58 20.91 -0.70
C GLU A 273 5.11 20.94 -0.55
N PHE A 274 5.77 19.79 -0.74
CA PHE A 274 7.21 19.65 -0.45
C PHE A 274 8.10 20.55 -1.32
N ASN A 275 7.66 20.88 -2.54
CA ASN A 275 8.38 21.80 -3.42
C ASN A 275 8.33 23.27 -2.98
N GLN A 276 7.35 23.67 -2.18
CA GLN A 276 7.20 25.06 -1.73
C GLN A 276 7.94 25.36 -0.42
N ILE A 277 8.14 24.36 0.44
CA ILE A 277 8.82 24.53 1.74
C ILE A 277 10.20 25.18 1.59
N PRO A 278 11.07 24.75 0.65
CA PRO A 278 12.41 25.32 0.50
C PRO A 278 12.39 26.79 0.10
N MET A 279 11.32 27.25 -0.56
CA MET A 279 11.16 28.65 -0.97
C MET A 279 10.91 29.59 0.23
N ARG A 280 10.47 29.05 1.37
CA ARG A 280 10.09 29.84 2.55
C ARG A 280 11.27 30.15 3.48
N SER A 281 12.41 29.46 3.32
CA SER A 281 13.58 29.65 4.19
C SER A 281 14.87 29.77 3.38
N GLU A 282 15.67 30.80 3.68
CA GLU A 282 17.00 30.97 3.08
C GLU A 282 17.95 29.79 3.40
N SER A 283 17.82 29.18 4.59
CA SER A 283 18.68 28.07 5.01
C SER A 283 18.49 26.79 4.19
N HIS A 284 17.38 26.66 3.46
CA HIS A 284 17.06 25.50 2.65
C HIS A 284 17.34 25.71 1.15
N LYS A 285 17.98 26.83 0.77
CA LYS A 285 18.35 27.14 -0.61
C LYS A 285 19.71 26.55 -1.00
N THR A 286 19.84 25.22 -0.93
CA THR A 286 21.01 24.53 -1.51
C THR A 286 20.72 24.09 -2.94
N GLU A 287 21.78 23.84 -3.72
CA GLU A 287 21.66 23.38 -5.10
C GLU A 287 20.89 22.04 -5.19
N ALA A 288 21.18 21.10 -4.28
CA ALA A 288 20.49 19.81 -4.23
C ALA A 288 19.00 19.96 -3.91
N MET A 289 18.62 20.89 -3.01
CA MET A 289 17.22 21.19 -2.72
C MET A 289 16.49 21.69 -3.98
N PHE A 290 17.11 22.61 -4.73
CA PHE A 290 16.52 23.19 -5.93
C PHE A 290 16.38 22.17 -7.07
N ASN A 291 17.45 21.43 -7.37
CA ASN A 291 17.48 20.53 -8.52
C ASN A 291 16.72 19.23 -8.28
N ARG A 292 16.79 18.67 -7.06
CA ARG A 292 16.32 17.31 -6.77
C ARG A 292 14.96 17.28 -6.07
N VAL A 293 14.75 18.15 -5.08
CA VAL A 293 13.54 18.15 -4.21
C VAL A 293 12.45 19.07 -4.76
N MET A 294 12.77 20.32 -5.11
CA MET A 294 11.78 21.29 -5.61
C MET A 294 11.15 20.92 -6.95
N THR A 295 11.82 20.07 -7.73
CA THR A 295 11.31 19.56 -9.01
C THR A 295 10.26 18.45 -8.84
N LYS A 296 10.00 17.99 -7.61
CA LYS A 296 9.01 16.94 -7.30
C LYS A 296 7.75 17.55 -6.70
N ASP A 297 6.60 17.15 -7.22
CA ASP A 297 5.28 17.70 -6.89
C ASP A 297 4.49 16.86 -5.87
N ASN A 298 5.19 15.99 -5.13
CA ASN A 298 4.63 15.20 -4.04
C ASN A 298 4.04 16.09 -2.94
N ILE A 299 3.03 15.56 -2.26
CA ILE A 299 2.29 16.27 -1.22
C ILE A 299 2.03 15.36 -0.01
N ALA A 300 1.64 15.98 1.10
CA ALA A 300 0.96 15.31 2.19
C ALA A 300 -0.29 16.09 2.61
N VAL A 301 -1.33 15.39 3.04
CA VAL A 301 -2.60 15.95 3.49
C VAL A 301 -2.75 15.69 4.98
N ILE A 302 -2.92 16.75 5.76
CA ILE A 302 -3.05 16.68 7.20
C ILE A 302 -4.48 17.08 7.59
N ALA A 303 -5.20 16.17 8.22
CA ALA A 303 -6.51 16.40 8.80
C ALA A 303 -6.40 16.50 10.32
N LEU A 304 -6.89 17.62 10.87
CA LEU A 304 -7.00 17.84 12.31
C LEU A 304 -8.42 17.50 12.73
N LEU A 305 -8.56 16.37 13.43
CA LEU A 305 -9.84 15.80 13.82
C LEU A 305 -10.05 15.96 15.34
N GLU A 306 -11.31 16.04 15.73
CA GLU A 306 -11.73 16.00 17.12
C GLU A 306 -12.81 14.92 17.29
N ASN A 307 -12.64 14.03 18.27
CA ASN A 307 -13.64 13.03 18.61
C ASN A 307 -14.88 13.74 19.20
N ARG A 308 -16.07 13.40 18.70
CA ARG A 308 -17.32 14.06 19.08
C ARG A 308 -17.78 13.73 20.51
N GLN A 309 -17.42 12.57 21.02
CA GLN A 309 -17.82 12.09 22.35
C GLN A 309 -16.81 12.52 23.43
N SER A 310 -15.53 12.26 23.21
CA SER A 310 -14.47 12.54 24.19
C SER A 310 -13.87 13.94 24.07
N GLY A 311 -13.96 14.57 22.90
CA GLY A 311 -13.22 15.80 22.60
C GLY A 311 -11.72 15.58 22.40
N THR A 312 -11.26 14.33 22.31
CA THR A 312 -9.86 14.01 22.03
C THR A 312 -9.48 14.54 20.65
N ARG A 313 -8.35 15.24 20.56
CA ARG A 313 -7.78 15.74 19.31
C ARG A 313 -6.94 14.65 18.65
N HIS A 314 -7.00 14.57 17.33
CA HIS A 314 -6.22 13.66 16.51
C HIS A 314 -5.60 14.40 15.33
N ILE A 315 -4.37 14.04 14.99
CA ILE A 315 -3.67 14.50 13.79
C ILE A 315 -3.52 13.29 12.88
N VAL A 316 -4.06 13.37 11.68
CA VAL A 316 -3.94 12.32 10.66
C VAL A 316 -3.23 12.92 9.44
N ALA A 317 -2.00 12.48 9.19
CA ALA A 317 -1.23 12.85 8.02
C ALA A 317 -1.22 11.70 7.00
N ASN A 318 -1.71 11.96 5.80
CA ASN A 318 -1.71 11.04 4.67
C ASN A 318 -0.66 11.50 3.63
N VAL A 319 0.26 10.62 3.26
CA VAL A 319 1.48 10.97 2.53
C VAL A 319 1.64 10.12 1.26
N HIS A 320 2.13 10.73 0.19
CA HIS A 320 2.63 10.02 -0.99
C HIS A 320 4.00 10.59 -1.40
N ILE A 321 5.07 9.93 -0.94
CA ILE A 321 6.48 10.31 -1.15
C ILE A 321 6.95 9.93 -2.56
N HIS A 322 8.00 10.59 -3.05
CA HIS A 322 8.58 10.30 -4.37
C HIS A 322 8.94 8.82 -4.54
N TRP A 323 8.69 8.26 -5.72
CA TRP A 323 8.77 6.81 -5.98
C TRP A 323 10.16 6.31 -6.36
N ASP A 324 10.93 7.11 -7.10
CA ASP A 324 12.16 6.65 -7.77
C ASP A 324 13.21 6.09 -6.78
N PRO A 325 13.63 4.82 -6.92
CA PRO A 325 14.63 4.20 -6.05
C PRO A 325 15.98 4.93 -6.00
N GLU A 326 16.37 5.67 -7.04
CA GLU A 326 17.64 6.41 -7.09
C GLU A 326 17.62 7.67 -6.21
N PHE A 327 16.43 8.15 -5.85
CA PHE A 327 16.22 9.41 -5.12
C PHE A 327 15.94 9.18 -3.63
N ARG A 328 16.69 8.27 -2.99
CA ARG A 328 16.61 7.99 -1.54
C ARG A 328 16.74 9.26 -0.69
N ASP A 329 17.58 10.18 -1.15
CA ASP A 329 17.83 11.49 -0.56
C ASP A 329 16.60 12.38 -0.57
N VAL A 330 15.90 12.45 -1.70
CA VAL A 330 14.65 13.22 -1.81
C VAL A 330 13.57 12.64 -0.90
N LYS A 331 13.43 11.30 -0.85
CA LYS A 331 12.46 10.64 0.05
C LYS A 331 12.71 11.03 1.50
N LEU A 332 13.96 10.94 1.94
CA LEU A 332 14.38 11.31 3.30
C LEU A 332 14.12 12.79 3.60
N VAL A 333 14.47 13.69 2.69
CA VAL A 333 14.27 15.13 2.86
C VAL A 333 12.77 15.49 2.87
N GLN A 334 11.95 14.89 2.02
CA GLN A 334 10.49 15.09 2.03
C GLN A 334 9.88 14.66 3.37
N VAL A 335 10.31 13.53 3.92
CA VAL A 335 9.85 13.07 5.24
C VAL A 335 10.35 13.98 6.36
N ALA A 336 11.59 14.47 6.32
CA ALA A 336 12.08 15.46 7.30
C ALA A 336 11.23 16.74 7.29
N MET A 337 10.95 17.27 6.10
CA MET A 337 10.05 18.43 5.93
C MET A 337 8.64 18.17 6.47
N LEU A 338 8.09 16.98 6.21
CA LEU A 338 6.79 16.58 6.74
C LEU A 338 6.77 16.65 8.26
N MET A 339 7.79 16.07 8.91
CA MET A 339 7.86 16.02 10.37
C MET A 339 7.99 17.41 10.98
N ASP A 340 8.77 18.31 10.37
CA ASP A 340 8.88 19.72 10.78
C ASP A 340 7.51 20.44 10.69
N GLN A 341 6.74 20.19 9.62
CA GLN A 341 5.41 20.77 9.44
C GLN A 341 4.40 20.20 10.44
N ILE A 342 4.38 18.87 10.64
CA ILE A 342 3.50 18.24 11.64
C ILE A 342 3.79 18.80 13.02
N GLU A 343 5.04 19.01 13.40
CA GLU A 343 5.39 19.59 14.69
C GLU A 343 4.84 21.02 14.86
N GLN A 344 4.96 21.86 13.84
CA GLN A 344 4.42 23.23 13.86
C GLN A 344 2.88 23.22 13.96
N ILE A 345 2.22 22.35 13.20
CA ILE A 345 0.77 22.20 13.19
C ILE A 345 0.27 21.66 14.53
N ALA A 346 0.92 20.64 15.07
CA ALA A 346 0.56 20.04 16.36
C ALA A 346 0.63 21.08 17.50
N ASN A 347 1.67 21.91 17.52
CA ASN A 347 1.83 22.97 18.52
C ASN A 347 0.77 24.07 18.40
N ARG A 348 0.33 24.38 17.17
CA ARG A 348 -0.77 25.31 16.92
C ARG A 348 -2.09 24.70 17.37
N PHE A 349 -2.32 23.44 17.04
CA PHE A 349 -3.54 22.71 17.37
C PHE A 349 -3.70 22.50 18.88
N ALA A 350 -2.61 22.27 19.62
CA ALA A 350 -2.62 22.18 21.08
C ALA A 350 -3.14 23.47 21.76
N LYS A 351 -2.85 24.65 21.18
CA LYS A 351 -3.22 25.97 21.72
C LYS A 351 -4.69 26.35 21.47
N LEU A 352 -5.41 25.64 20.61
CA LEU A 352 -6.82 25.97 20.33
C LEU A 352 -7.70 25.77 21.58
N PRO A 353 -8.74 26.62 21.78
CA PRO A 353 -9.66 26.49 22.90
C PRO A 353 -10.34 25.13 22.95
N LYS A 354 -10.58 24.64 24.17
CA LYS A 354 -11.28 23.36 24.38
C LYS A 354 -12.75 23.47 23.98
N ARG A 355 -13.31 22.38 23.50
CA ARG A 355 -14.75 22.25 23.34
C ARG A 355 -15.44 22.19 24.70
N THR A 356 -16.41 23.07 24.90
CA THR A 356 -17.18 23.20 26.15
C THR A 356 -18.56 22.52 26.09
N ASN A 357 -19.01 22.15 24.89
CA ASN A 357 -20.31 21.54 24.62
C ASN A 357 -20.15 20.05 24.26
N LEU A 358 -19.61 19.24 25.16
CA LEU A 358 -19.65 17.78 25.04
C LEU A 358 -20.96 17.28 25.67
N LEU A 359 -21.75 16.54 24.89
CA LEU A 359 -23.00 15.94 25.34
C LEU A 359 -22.67 14.64 26.08
N THR A 360 -22.99 14.58 27.38
CA THR A 360 -22.96 13.31 28.10
C THR A 360 -24.22 12.52 27.76
N SER A 361 -24.05 11.29 27.28
CA SER A 361 -25.14 10.32 27.17
C SER A 361 -25.61 9.94 28.59
N SER A 362 -26.51 10.74 29.14
CA SER A 362 -27.26 10.31 30.32
C SER A 362 -28.24 9.22 29.87
N SER A 363 -28.03 8.02 30.40
CA SER A 363 -29.00 6.94 30.35
C SER A 363 -30.33 7.46 30.90
N SER A 364 -31.35 7.48 30.04
CA SER A 364 -32.73 7.79 30.39
C SER A 364 -33.31 6.66 31.25
N SER A 365 -32.90 6.57 32.51
CA SER A 365 -33.67 5.85 33.53
C SER A 365 -34.66 6.83 34.15
N THR A 366 -35.92 6.64 33.81
CA THR A 366 -37.04 7.41 34.36
C THR A 366 -37.26 6.96 35.79
N THR A 367 -36.69 7.67 36.76
CA THR A 367 -37.14 7.61 38.16
C THR A 367 -37.41 9.01 38.67
N THR A 368 -38.69 9.30 38.86
CA THR A 368 -39.21 10.46 39.57
C THR A 368 -38.67 10.49 41.00
N GLY A 369 -37.79 11.46 41.30
CA GLY A 369 -37.34 11.75 42.65
C GLY A 369 -36.41 12.96 42.66
N GLY A 370 -36.86 14.06 43.27
CA GLY A 370 -36.12 15.32 43.32
C GLY A 370 -34.76 15.19 44.00
N GLY A 371 -33.71 15.53 43.26
CA GLY A 371 -32.35 15.73 43.74
C GLY A 371 -31.53 16.31 42.58
N GLY A 372 -30.92 17.48 42.78
CA GLY A 372 -30.22 18.19 41.70
C GLY A 372 -29.11 17.34 41.09
N ALA A 373 -29.34 16.85 39.87
CA ALA A 373 -28.31 16.19 39.09
C ALA A 373 -27.36 17.27 38.55
N THR A 374 -26.22 17.46 39.23
CA THR A 374 -25.06 18.09 38.62
C THR A 374 -24.61 17.20 37.48
N SER A 375 -25.06 17.52 36.26
CA SER A 375 -24.52 16.97 35.03
C SER A 375 -23.03 17.29 34.99
N GLN A 376 -22.17 16.35 35.37
CA GLN A 376 -20.72 16.47 35.15
C GLN A 376 -20.53 16.56 33.64
N ARG A 377 -20.27 17.78 33.14
CA ARG A 377 -19.83 17.98 31.76
C ARG A 377 -18.50 17.25 31.61
N ALA A 378 -18.44 16.23 30.77
CA ALA A 378 -17.17 15.70 30.31
C ALA A 378 -16.38 16.88 29.71
N THR A 379 -15.17 17.12 30.20
CA THR A 379 -14.31 18.20 29.71
C THR A 379 -13.32 17.61 28.72
N ALA A 380 -13.23 18.21 27.53
CA ALA A 380 -12.25 17.81 26.53
C ALA A 380 -10.81 17.85 27.10
N PRO A 381 -9.92 16.96 26.66
CA PRO A 381 -8.54 16.94 27.11
C PRO A 381 -7.79 18.27 26.92
N SER A 382 -6.77 18.49 27.76
CA SER A 382 -5.78 19.55 27.57
C SER A 382 -4.49 18.98 27.04
N TYR A 383 -3.82 19.71 26.17
CA TYR A 383 -2.50 19.35 25.68
C TYR A 383 -1.51 20.42 26.08
N THR A 384 -0.47 20.02 26.82
CA THR A 384 0.64 20.91 27.21
C THR A 384 1.58 21.19 26.05
N ASP A 385 1.74 20.22 25.14
CA ASP A 385 2.56 20.28 23.93
C ASP A 385 1.88 19.52 22.78
N GLY A 386 2.21 19.88 21.54
CA GLY A 386 1.67 19.22 20.34
C GLY A 386 2.04 17.73 20.27
N SER A 387 3.20 17.35 20.82
CA SER A 387 3.68 15.96 20.84
C SER A 387 2.82 15.00 21.66
N LYS A 388 1.90 15.51 22.48
CA LYS A 388 0.95 14.72 23.28
C LYS A 388 -0.36 14.44 22.56
N ILE A 389 -0.60 15.07 21.41
CA ILE A 389 -1.79 14.82 20.61
C ILE A 389 -1.59 13.49 19.86
N PRO A 390 -2.54 12.54 19.97
CA PRO A 390 -2.56 11.34 19.14
C PRO A 390 -2.34 11.67 17.67
N THR A 391 -1.22 11.19 17.12
CA THR A 391 -0.78 11.48 15.76
C THR A 391 -0.59 10.17 15.00
N ILE A 392 -1.21 10.09 13.83
CA ILE A 392 -1.02 9.03 12.85
C ILE A 392 -0.43 9.63 11.59
N VAL A 393 0.63 9.01 11.08
CA VAL A 393 1.23 9.32 9.78
C VAL A 393 1.13 8.05 8.92
N CYS A 394 0.13 8.04 8.04
CA CYS A 394 -0.16 6.98 7.08
C CYS A 394 0.32 7.39 5.69
N GLY A 395 0.73 6.45 4.86
CA GLY A 395 1.00 6.75 3.46
C GLY A 395 1.86 5.74 2.74
N ASP A 396 2.03 6.01 1.44
CA ASP A 396 3.06 5.38 0.62
C ASP A 396 4.35 6.21 0.74
N PHE A 397 5.34 5.62 1.39
CA PHE A 397 6.65 6.22 1.61
C PHE A 397 7.65 5.84 0.53
N ASN A 398 7.32 4.89 -0.36
CA ASN A 398 8.22 4.36 -1.38
C ASN A 398 9.59 3.95 -0.81
N SER A 399 9.63 3.50 0.45
CA SER A 399 10.85 3.31 1.23
C SER A 399 10.77 2.02 2.04
N ILE A 400 11.75 1.13 1.90
CA ILE A 400 11.77 -0.18 2.58
C ILE A 400 12.17 -0.07 4.07
N PRO A 401 11.91 -1.09 4.91
CA PRO A 401 12.22 -1.01 6.35
C PRO A 401 13.70 -0.80 6.70
N SER A 402 14.62 -1.11 5.77
CA SER A 402 16.06 -0.87 5.94
C SER A 402 16.53 0.52 5.44
N SER A 403 15.61 1.39 5.04
CA SER A 403 15.92 2.74 4.56
C SER A 403 16.14 3.74 5.70
N GLY A 404 16.86 4.82 5.39
CA GLY A 404 17.04 5.97 6.27
C GLY A 404 15.72 6.67 6.62
N VAL A 405 14.69 6.59 5.76
CA VAL A 405 13.33 7.08 6.06
C VAL A 405 12.73 6.32 7.24
N TYR A 406 12.78 4.98 7.18
CA TYR A 406 12.25 4.12 8.24
C TYR A 406 13.04 4.30 9.54
N ASP A 407 14.37 4.36 9.45
CA ASP A 407 15.24 4.61 10.60
C ASP A 407 14.99 5.98 11.23
N TYR A 408 14.82 7.03 10.42
CA TYR A 408 14.51 8.38 10.91
C TYR A 408 13.19 8.40 11.66
N LEU A 409 12.11 7.85 11.08
CA LEU A 409 10.78 7.85 11.70
C LEU A 409 10.74 7.01 12.98
N SER A 410 11.41 5.86 13.01
CA SER A 410 11.42 4.96 14.16
C SER A 410 12.31 5.43 15.31
N ARG A 411 13.50 5.98 15.02
CA ARG A 411 14.48 6.41 16.03
C ARG A 411 14.29 7.87 16.46
N GLY A 412 13.57 8.66 15.66
CA GLY A 412 13.35 10.08 15.88
C GLY A 412 14.57 10.97 15.58
N ASN A 413 15.67 10.39 15.11
CA ASN A 413 16.85 11.13 14.67
C ASN A 413 17.64 10.33 13.62
N LEU A 414 18.35 11.05 12.76
CA LEU A 414 19.27 10.49 11.78
C LEU A 414 20.45 11.44 11.58
N GLU A 415 21.65 10.90 11.48
CA GLU A 415 22.86 11.69 11.28
C GLU A 415 22.91 12.29 9.87
N GLY A 416 23.45 13.51 9.75
CA GLY A 416 23.53 14.22 8.46
C GLY A 416 24.48 13.59 7.43
N LYS A 417 25.28 12.59 7.83
CA LYS A 417 26.18 11.82 6.95
C LYS A 417 25.62 10.45 6.55
N HIS A 418 24.32 10.23 6.77
CA HIS A 418 23.67 8.98 6.39
C HIS A 418 23.80 8.69 4.89
N GLU A 419 23.95 7.42 4.52
CA GLU A 419 24.16 6.99 3.12
C GLU A 419 23.02 7.42 2.19
N ASP A 420 21.79 7.47 2.70
CA ASP A 420 20.61 7.85 1.93
C ASP A 420 20.60 9.33 1.53
N PHE A 421 21.41 10.21 2.14
CA PHE A 421 21.60 11.57 1.59
C PHE A 421 22.44 11.56 0.30
N ASN A 422 23.02 10.42 -0.08
CA ASN A 422 23.78 10.20 -1.31
C ASN A 422 24.89 11.24 -1.54
N SER A 423 25.55 11.65 -0.45
CA SER A 423 26.58 12.70 -0.42
C SER A 423 26.15 14.09 -0.91
N HIS A 424 24.84 14.34 -1.06
CA HIS A 424 24.32 15.67 -1.38
C HIS A 424 24.19 16.53 -0.11
N HIS A 425 24.23 17.86 -0.29
CA HIS A 425 24.09 18.82 0.80
C HIS A 425 22.70 19.47 0.79
N TYR A 426 21.96 19.30 1.88
CA TYR A 426 20.59 19.78 2.09
C TYR A 426 20.50 20.82 3.21
N GLY A 427 21.60 21.54 3.45
CA GLY A 427 21.67 22.60 4.45
C GLY A 427 21.51 22.05 5.87
N PRO A 428 20.61 22.60 6.70
CA PRO A 428 20.43 22.18 8.09
C PRO A 428 20.21 20.67 8.28
N TYR A 429 19.55 20.02 7.32
CA TYR A 429 19.25 18.58 7.39
C TYR A 429 20.51 17.71 7.29
N THR A 430 21.53 18.16 6.57
CA THR A 430 22.82 17.46 6.45
C THR A 430 23.87 18.01 7.42
N ASP A 431 23.80 19.29 7.78
CA ASP A 431 24.76 19.93 8.68
C ASP A 431 24.59 19.47 10.12
N ASN A 432 23.33 19.40 10.58
CA ASN A 432 22.99 19.06 11.97
C ASN A 432 22.35 17.66 12.10
N GLY A 433 22.06 17.00 10.98
CA GLY A 433 21.18 15.84 10.93
C GLY A 433 19.70 16.22 11.03
N VAL A 434 18.85 15.20 10.92
CA VAL A 434 17.39 15.35 11.05
C VAL A 434 16.93 14.78 12.39
N LYS A 435 15.96 15.45 13.03
CA LYS A 435 15.40 15.02 14.31
C LYS A 435 13.92 15.40 14.38
N HIS A 436 13.11 14.56 15.02
CA HIS A 436 11.73 14.91 15.39
C HIS A 436 11.42 14.49 16.83
N ARG A 437 10.42 15.14 17.44
CA ARG A 437 10.02 14.87 18.84
C ARG A 437 8.93 13.81 18.97
N LEU A 438 8.28 13.45 17.88
CA LEU A 438 7.23 12.43 17.87
C LEU A 438 7.84 11.05 18.11
N GLN A 439 7.39 10.33 19.14
CA GLN A 439 7.86 8.96 19.44
C GLN A 439 7.09 7.97 18.56
N LEU A 440 7.38 7.94 17.27
CA LEU A 440 6.66 7.13 16.30
C LEU A 440 7.09 5.67 16.34
N LYS A 441 6.13 4.78 16.12
CA LYS A 441 6.36 3.36 15.82
C LYS A 441 5.49 2.95 14.64
N SER A 442 5.99 2.04 13.81
CA SER A 442 5.16 1.39 12.79
C SER A 442 4.15 0.48 13.48
N ALA A 443 2.89 0.51 13.03
CA ALA A 443 1.82 -0.32 13.57
C ALA A 443 2.13 -1.83 13.45
N TYR A 444 2.91 -2.22 12.44
CA TYR A 444 3.26 -3.61 12.15
C TYR A 444 4.63 -4.03 12.67
N SER A 445 5.38 -3.12 13.32
CA SER A 445 6.72 -3.41 13.83
C SER A 445 6.77 -4.59 14.82
N HIS A 446 5.74 -4.76 15.65
CA HIS A 446 5.63 -5.89 16.60
C HIS A 446 5.45 -7.25 15.90
N LEU A 447 4.94 -7.24 14.66
CA LEU A 447 4.71 -8.44 13.84
C LEU A 447 5.88 -8.75 12.91
N GLY A 448 6.93 -7.92 12.90
CA GLY A 448 8.04 -8.04 11.95
C GLY A 448 7.73 -7.46 10.57
N GLU A 449 6.80 -6.50 10.50
CA GLU A 449 6.24 -5.95 9.25
C GLU A 449 5.47 -6.99 8.41
N LEU A 450 4.67 -6.52 7.43
CA LEU A 450 4.08 -7.42 6.45
C LEU A 450 5.16 -7.98 5.52
N PRO A 451 4.93 -9.14 4.86
CA PRO A 451 5.87 -9.63 3.84
C PRO A 451 6.07 -8.66 2.67
N PHE A 452 5.03 -7.87 2.34
CA PHE A 452 5.02 -6.80 1.36
C PHE A 452 3.77 -5.94 1.53
N THR A 453 3.81 -4.73 0.99
CA THR A 453 2.64 -3.87 0.80
C THR A 453 2.44 -3.50 -0.66
N ASN A 454 3.49 -3.53 -1.49
CA ASN A 454 3.43 -3.50 -2.95
C ASN A 454 3.93 -4.84 -3.52
N TYR A 455 3.22 -5.38 -4.51
CA TYR A 455 3.59 -6.63 -5.16
C TYR A 455 3.41 -6.60 -6.68
N THR A 456 4.53 -6.46 -7.37
CA THR A 456 4.65 -6.60 -8.83
C THR A 456 5.77 -7.61 -9.15
N PRO A 457 5.86 -8.11 -10.40
CA PRO A 457 6.97 -8.98 -10.79
C PRO A 457 8.35 -8.34 -10.64
N GLY A 458 8.44 -7.01 -10.80
CA GLY A 458 9.70 -6.26 -10.70
C GLY A 458 10.06 -5.83 -9.28
N PHE A 459 9.07 -5.70 -8.39
CA PHE A 459 9.28 -5.25 -7.02
C PHE A 459 8.28 -5.88 -6.05
N LYS A 460 8.78 -6.40 -4.94
CA LYS A 460 7.99 -6.91 -3.83
C LYS A 460 8.60 -6.44 -2.52
N GLY A 461 7.89 -5.61 -1.77
CA GLY A 461 8.41 -5.04 -0.54
C GLY A 461 7.39 -4.24 0.24
N VAL A 462 7.76 -3.88 1.46
CA VAL A 462 6.97 -2.98 2.32
C VAL A 462 7.39 -1.55 2.03
N ILE A 463 6.46 -0.74 1.56
CA ILE A 463 6.65 0.68 1.29
C ILE A 463 5.51 1.55 1.83
N ASP A 464 4.43 0.93 2.30
CA ASP A 464 3.28 1.58 2.91
C ASP A 464 3.29 1.35 4.41
N TYR A 465 3.05 2.42 5.19
CA TYR A 465 3.13 2.34 6.64
C TYR A 465 2.01 3.13 7.32
N ILE A 466 1.63 2.67 8.50
CA ILE A 466 0.88 3.46 9.48
C ILE A 466 1.80 3.68 10.69
N TRP A 467 2.36 4.87 10.79
CA TRP A 467 3.12 5.30 11.96
C TRP A 467 2.19 5.93 12.98
N TYR A 468 2.39 5.62 14.25
CA TYR A 468 1.57 6.16 15.34
C TYR A 468 2.45 6.67 16.48
N SER A 469 1.97 7.70 17.18
CA SER A 469 2.63 8.25 18.37
C SER A 469 2.47 7.32 19.57
N SER A 470 3.52 6.54 19.86
CA SER A 470 3.51 5.48 20.89
C SER A 470 3.36 5.96 22.34
N ASN A 471 3.48 7.27 22.56
CA ASN A 471 3.24 7.91 23.85
C ASN A 471 1.75 8.15 24.16
N SER A 472 0.88 8.11 23.14
CA SER A 472 -0.53 8.50 23.21
C SER A 472 -1.46 7.46 22.59
N LEU A 473 -0.93 6.53 21.80
CA LEU A 473 -1.66 5.45 21.16
C LEU A 473 -0.95 4.11 21.42
N ALA A 474 -1.74 3.05 21.55
CA ALA A 474 -1.29 1.66 21.54
C ALA A 474 -2.00 0.90 20.43
N VAL A 475 -1.29 0.02 19.73
CA VAL A 475 -1.88 -0.86 18.70
C VAL A 475 -2.46 -2.08 19.39
N ILE A 476 -3.71 -2.41 19.08
CA ILE A 476 -4.41 -3.56 19.69
C ILE A 476 -4.62 -4.70 18.69
N GLY A 477 -4.73 -4.36 17.40
CA GLY A 477 -4.79 -5.35 16.34
C GLY A 477 -4.41 -4.76 14.99
N ALA A 478 -4.08 -5.63 14.04
CA ALA A 478 -3.74 -5.26 12.69
C ALA A 478 -4.17 -6.34 11.68
N LEU A 479 -4.43 -5.94 10.44
CA LEU A 479 -4.84 -6.84 9.37
C LEU A 479 -3.64 -7.67 8.88
N GLY A 480 -3.76 -9.00 8.92
CA GLY A 480 -2.69 -9.96 8.65
C GLY A 480 -2.26 -10.04 7.18
N LYS A 481 -1.37 -10.99 6.89
CA LYS A 481 -0.82 -11.25 5.55
C LYS A 481 -1.84 -11.88 4.60
N ILE A 482 -1.55 -11.80 3.30
CA ILE A 482 -2.29 -12.53 2.27
C ILE A 482 -1.90 -14.01 2.30
N ASP A 483 -2.84 -14.89 1.92
CA ASP A 483 -2.62 -16.33 1.81
C ASP A 483 -1.43 -16.67 0.89
N GLU A 484 -0.42 -17.33 1.45
CA GLU A 484 0.78 -17.74 0.72
C GLU A 484 0.46 -18.72 -0.42
N LYS A 485 -0.55 -19.57 -0.27
CA LYS A 485 -0.94 -20.53 -1.32
C LYS A 485 -1.51 -19.83 -2.55
N TYR A 486 -2.19 -18.72 -2.34
CA TYR A 486 -2.65 -17.86 -3.43
C TYR A 486 -1.47 -17.16 -4.12
N LEU A 487 -0.53 -16.61 -3.33
CA LEU A 487 0.65 -15.90 -3.86
C LEU A 487 1.56 -16.80 -4.72
N LEU A 488 1.58 -18.12 -4.49
CA LEU A 488 2.33 -19.05 -5.33
C LEU A 488 1.77 -19.20 -6.76
N LYS A 489 0.54 -18.72 -7.01
CA LYS A 489 -0.19 -18.90 -8.28
C LYS A 489 -0.36 -17.61 -9.09
N VAL A 490 0.09 -16.48 -8.54
CA VAL A 490 -0.09 -15.17 -9.17
C VAL A 490 1.26 -14.47 -9.32
N VAL A 491 1.45 -13.81 -10.45
CA VAL A 491 2.72 -13.15 -10.76
C VAL A 491 2.91 -11.81 -10.04
N GLY A 492 1.81 -11.13 -9.75
CA GLY A 492 1.77 -9.82 -9.12
C GLY A 492 0.36 -9.25 -9.11
N PHE A 493 0.26 -8.00 -8.65
CA PHE A 493 -0.95 -7.20 -8.57
C PHE A 493 -0.80 -5.93 -9.43
N PRO A 494 -1.91 -5.33 -9.94
CA PRO A 494 -3.30 -5.75 -9.77
C PRO A 494 -3.58 -7.08 -10.50
N ASN A 495 -4.69 -7.71 -10.15
CA ASN A 495 -5.21 -8.88 -10.84
C ASN A 495 -6.74 -8.96 -10.68
N ALA A 496 -7.35 -10.08 -11.03
CA ALA A 496 -8.80 -10.24 -10.95
C ALA A 496 -9.40 -10.01 -9.55
N HIS A 497 -8.63 -10.26 -8.47
CA HIS A 497 -9.09 -10.17 -7.08
C HIS A 497 -8.49 -8.99 -6.30
N PHE A 498 -7.37 -8.44 -6.77
CA PHE A 498 -6.71 -7.28 -6.17
C PHE A 498 -6.68 -6.13 -7.16
N ALA A 499 -7.38 -5.04 -6.84
CA ALA A 499 -7.60 -3.91 -7.73
C ALA A 499 -6.46 -2.87 -7.75
N SER A 500 -5.45 -3.04 -6.91
CA SER A 500 -4.25 -2.20 -6.84
C SER A 500 -3.02 -3.11 -6.80
N ASP A 501 -1.86 -2.60 -7.22
CA ASP A 501 -0.57 -3.25 -7.00
C ASP A 501 -0.10 -3.16 -5.53
N HIS A 502 -0.76 -2.31 -4.74
CA HIS A 502 -0.63 -2.27 -3.30
C HIS A 502 -1.74 -3.08 -2.61
N VAL A 503 -1.51 -3.41 -1.34
CA VAL A 503 -2.49 -4.06 -0.47
C VAL A 503 -2.79 -3.15 0.71
N PRO A 504 -4.04 -3.11 1.22
CA PRO A 504 -4.36 -2.21 2.30
C PRO A 504 -3.66 -2.60 3.59
N VAL A 505 -3.20 -1.58 4.30
CA VAL A 505 -2.62 -1.70 5.64
C VAL A 505 -3.66 -1.17 6.62
N LEU A 506 -4.02 -1.94 7.64
CA LEU A 506 -5.09 -1.60 8.56
C LEU A 506 -4.69 -1.96 9.99
N ALA A 507 -4.84 -1.00 10.90
CA ALA A 507 -4.55 -1.18 12.31
C ALA A 507 -5.64 -0.57 13.18
N GLU A 508 -5.87 -1.18 14.34
CA GLU A 508 -6.73 -0.67 15.38
C GLU A 508 -5.89 -0.12 16.53
N PHE A 509 -6.27 1.06 17.01
CA PHE A 509 -5.56 1.81 18.03
C PHE A 509 -6.46 2.04 19.24
N ARG A 510 -5.84 2.01 20.42
CA ARG A 510 -6.41 2.45 21.69
C ARG A 510 -5.71 3.72 22.13
N ILE A 511 -6.50 4.71 22.59
CA ILE A 511 -5.94 5.94 23.14
C ILE A 511 -5.45 5.70 24.57
N LEU A 512 -4.20 6.09 24.82
CA LEU A 512 -3.59 6.07 26.15
C LEU A 512 -3.94 7.37 26.87
N GLN A 513 -4.78 7.29 27.90
CA GLN A 513 -5.15 8.46 28.71
C GLN A 513 -4.01 8.86 29.65
N PHE A 514 -3.02 9.59 29.13
CA PHE A 514 -2.04 10.31 29.95
C PHE A 514 -2.36 11.81 29.89
N PHE A 515 -3.49 12.19 30.48
CA PHE A 515 -3.87 13.60 30.62
C PHE A 515 -3.38 14.13 31.97
N GLN A 516 -2.18 14.71 31.99
CA GLN A 516 -1.79 15.74 32.95
C GLN A 516 -1.07 16.88 32.24
#